data_AF-A0ABD5F1E5-F1
#
_entry.id   AF-A0ABD5F1E5-F1
#
_cell.length_a   1.000
_cell.length_b   1.000
_cell.length_c   1.000
_cell.angle_alpha   90.00
_cell.angle_beta   90.00
_cell.angle_gamma   90.00
#
_symmetry.space_group_name_H-M   'P 1'
#
loop_
_entity.id
_entity.type
_entity.pdbx_description
1 polymer ?
#
loop_
_entity_poly.entity_id
_entity_poly.type
_entity_poly.pdbx_seq_one_letter_code
_entity_poly.pdbx_strand_id
1 'polypeptide(L)'
;MYLGDECISRGARTWHLRITLDTKYPGIIDSCRDALDILMPGQHAALVRRKDNCADVSLCSNHWPCLLPQHGPGRKHTRPIRLEPWQEALVKRAPEDFVRGLIHSDGCRVIADDRGVKSIRYHFSNRSDDIRALY
;
A
#
# COMPACT_ATOMS: atom_id res chain seq x y z
N MET A 1 4.42 -3.11 1.45
CA MET A 1 3.16 -2.60 0.89
C MET A 1 3.52 -1.60 -0.19
N TYR A 2 3.04 -1.77 -1.42
CA TYR A 2 3.48 -0.97 -2.58
C TYR A 2 2.42 -1.00 -3.68
N LEU A 3 2.13 0.14 -4.31
CA LEU A 3 1.19 0.30 -5.44
C LEU A 3 -0.30 0.09 -5.16
N GLY A 4 -0.67 -0.07 -3.89
CA GLY A 4 -2.04 -0.38 -3.51
C GLY A 4 -2.94 0.80 -3.10
N ASP A 5 -3.25 0.89 -1.81
CA ASP A 5 -4.08 1.96 -1.22
C ASP A 5 -3.33 3.27 -0.92
N GLU A 6 -2.08 3.36 -1.35
CA GLU A 6 -1.28 4.55 -1.18
C GLU A 6 -1.84 5.75 -1.97
N CYS A 7 -2.06 6.84 -1.24
CA CYS A 7 -2.47 8.13 -1.76
C CYS A 7 -1.33 9.13 -1.54
N ILE A 8 -0.72 9.58 -2.65
CA ILE A 8 0.21 10.70 -2.64
C ILE A 8 -0.54 11.97 -3.01
N SER A 9 -0.45 12.97 -2.13
CA SER A 9 -1.02 14.29 -2.35
C SER A 9 0.01 15.39 -2.11
N ARG A 10 -0.01 16.42 -2.96
CA ARG A 10 0.88 17.58 -2.82
C ARG A 10 0.32 18.55 -1.78
N GLY A 11 1.09 18.81 -0.73
CA GLY A 11 0.83 19.89 0.23
C GLY A 11 1.48 21.21 -0.22
N ALA A 12 1.43 22.24 0.63
CA ALA A 12 1.97 23.56 0.32
C ALA A 12 3.51 23.55 0.10
N ARG A 13 4.23 22.70 0.82
CA ARG A 13 5.71 22.67 0.85
C ARG A 13 6.32 21.27 0.69
N THR A 14 5.50 20.22 0.75
CA THR A 14 5.96 18.83 0.76
C THR A 14 4.91 17.90 0.16
N TRP A 15 5.29 16.65 -0.12
CA TRP A 15 4.36 15.60 -0.51
C TRP A 15 3.98 14.75 0.69
N HIS A 16 2.71 14.37 0.75
CA HIS A 16 2.15 13.53 1.80
C HIS A 16 1.81 12.18 1.21
N LEU A 17 2.43 11.12 1.74
CA LEU A 17 2.00 9.75 1.54
C LEU A 17 1.01 9.38 2.64
N ARG A 18 -0.13 8.79 2.26
CA ARG A 18 -1.10 8.20 3.18
C ARG A 18 -1.48 6.81 2.72
N ILE A 19 -1.53 5.88 3.66
CA ILE A 19 -1.92 4.49 3.47
C ILE A 19 -3.01 4.21 4.51
N THR A 20 -4.23 3.95 4.05
CA THR A 20 -5.36 3.66 4.93
C THR A 20 -5.45 2.15 5.16
N LEU A 21 -5.50 1.72 6.42
CA LEU A 21 -5.50 0.30 6.81
C LEU A 21 -6.59 0.02 7.84
N ASP A 22 -7.12 -1.21 7.82
CA ASP A 22 -8.12 -1.68 8.79
C ASP A 22 -7.47 -1.94 10.17
N THR A 23 -8.03 -1.34 11.20
CA THR A 23 -7.57 -1.45 12.59
C THR A 23 -7.73 -2.85 13.19
N LYS A 24 -8.49 -3.74 12.55
CA LYS A 24 -8.57 -5.17 12.87
C LYS A 24 -7.23 -5.89 12.68
N TYR A 25 -6.31 -5.31 11.89
CA TYR A 25 -5.01 -5.89 11.57
C TYR A 25 -3.83 -5.02 12.05
N PRO A 26 -3.64 -4.86 13.39
CA PRO A 26 -2.60 -4.00 13.93
C PRO A 26 -1.19 -4.38 13.48
N GLY A 27 -0.88 -5.68 13.34
CA GLY A 27 0.45 -6.11 12.85
C GLY A 27 0.75 -5.67 11.41
N ILE A 28 -0.26 -5.48 10.56
CA ILE A 28 -0.09 -4.93 9.21
C ILE A 28 0.20 -3.42 9.29
N ILE A 29 -0.47 -2.71 10.21
CA ILE A 29 -0.24 -1.29 10.48
C ILE A 29 1.21 -1.09 10.96
N ASP A 30 1.67 -1.88 11.91
CA ASP A 30 3.03 -1.78 12.46
C ASP A 30 4.08 -2.10 11.38
N SER A 31 3.89 -3.18 10.63
CA SER A 31 4.76 -3.51 9.49
C SER A 31 4.82 -2.41 8.43
N CYS A 32 3.70 -1.71 8.20
CA CYS A 32 3.65 -0.57 7.28
C CYS A 32 4.44 0.63 7.82
N ARG A 33 4.38 0.89 9.13
CA ARG A 33 5.15 1.97 9.77
C ARG A 33 6.65 1.67 9.71
N ASP A 34 7.05 0.47 10.08
CA ASP A 34 8.46 0.05 10.06
C ASP A 34 9.05 0.17 8.64
N ALA A 35 8.28 -0.23 7.62
CA ALA A 35 8.72 -0.10 6.23
C ALA A 35 8.94 1.37 5.83
N LEU A 36 8.08 2.30 6.25
CA LEU A 36 8.24 3.73 5.96
C LEU A 36 9.42 4.34 6.71
N ASP A 37 9.65 3.94 7.95
CA ASP A 37 10.78 4.40 8.78
C ASP A 37 12.12 3.91 8.20
N ILE A 38 12.16 2.68 7.67
CA ILE A 38 13.33 2.15 6.94
C ILE A 38 13.58 2.92 5.64
N LEU A 39 12.52 3.25 4.89
CA LEU A 39 12.62 3.96 3.60
C LEU A 39 13.04 5.42 3.77
N MET A 40 12.71 6.05 4.89
CA MET A 40 13.02 7.46 5.18
C MET A 40 13.80 7.59 6.48
N PRO A 41 15.12 7.27 6.48
CA PRO A 41 15.95 7.36 7.66
C PRO A 41 15.87 8.75 8.32
N GLY A 42 15.62 8.77 9.62
CA GLY A 42 15.49 10.01 10.41
C GLY A 42 14.10 10.64 10.36
N GLN A 43 13.11 10.00 9.73
CA GLN A 43 11.70 10.36 9.83
C GLN A 43 10.89 9.19 10.41
N HIS A 44 9.72 9.50 10.96
CA HIS A 44 8.82 8.50 11.54
C HIS A 44 7.41 8.61 10.99
N ALA A 45 6.84 7.49 10.58
CA ALA A 45 5.47 7.39 10.11
C ALA A 45 4.48 7.70 11.24
N ALA A 46 3.59 8.66 10.98
CA ALA A 46 2.51 9.02 11.87
C ALA A 46 1.33 8.06 11.70
N LEU A 47 0.70 7.67 12.81
CA LEU A 47 -0.52 6.87 12.84
C LEU A 47 -1.71 7.75 13.23
N VAL A 48 -2.69 7.89 12.35
CA VAL A 48 -3.89 8.71 12.57
C VAL A 48 -5.13 7.80 12.57
N ARG A 49 -5.84 7.74 13.70
CA ARG A 49 -7.07 6.95 13.81
C ARG A 49 -8.23 7.64 13.08
N ARG A 50 -9.03 6.87 12.34
CA ARG A 50 -10.25 7.32 11.64
C ARG A 50 -11.50 6.78 12.34
N LYS A 51 -12.67 7.34 12.03
CA LYS A 51 -13.94 7.01 12.70
C LYS A 51 -14.51 5.62 12.35
N ASP A 52 -13.99 4.96 11.33
CA ASP A 52 -14.63 3.78 10.71
C ASP A 52 -13.80 2.49 10.81
N ASN A 53 -13.18 2.22 11.97
CA ASN A 53 -12.25 1.09 12.16
C ASN A 53 -11.05 1.10 11.20
N CYS A 54 -10.69 2.26 10.67
CA CYS A 54 -9.50 2.45 9.84
C CYS A 54 -8.47 3.33 10.55
N ALA A 55 -7.22 3.20 10.17
CA ALA A 55 -6.15 4.11 10.55
C ALA A 55 -5.33 4.47 9.32
N ASP A 56 -4.92 5.74 9.24
CA ASP A 56 -4.01 6.21 8.22
C ASP A 56 -2.58 6.15 8.77
N VAL A 57 -1.71 5.41 8.09
CA VAL A 57 -0.27 5.54 8.25
C VAL A 57 0.20 6.59 7.25
N SER A 58 0.89 7.62 7.72
CA SER A 58 1.25 8.77 6.89
C SER A 58 2.66 9.29 7.15
N LEU A 59 3.30 9.79 6.10
CA LEU A 59 4.63 10.39 6.20
C LEU A 59 4.82 11.47 5.12
N CYS A 60 5.50 12.55 5.49
CA CYS A 60 5.73 13.72 4.63
C CYS A 60 7.18 13.76 4.14
N SER A 61 7.39 13.77 2.83
CA SER A 61 8.73 13.84 2.24
C SER A 61 8.66 14.38 0.81
N ASN A 62 9.65 15.16 0.40
CA ASN A 62 9.78 15.60 -0.99
C ASN A 62 10.23 14.49 -1.95
N HIS A 63 10.66 13.35 -1.42
CA HIS A 63 11.13 12.21 -2.20
C HIS A 63 10.02 11.22 -2.58
N TRP A 64 8.79 11.38 -2.10
CA TRP A 64 7.69 10.49 -2.49
C TRP A 64 7.49 10.40 -4.00
N PRO A 65 7.52 11.50 -4.78
CA PRO A 65 7.50 11.45 -6.24
C PRO A 65 8.60 10.58 -6.87
N CYS A 66 9.78 10.51 -6.24
CA CYS A 66 10.91 9.72 -6.74
C CYS A 66 10.70 8.22 -6.54
N LEU A 67 10.09 7.82 -5.41
CA LEU A 67 9.87 6.41 -5.05
C LEU A 67 8.58 5.84 -5.62
N LEU A 68 7.62 6.72 -5.90
CA LEU A 68 6.30 6.40 -6.43
C LEU A 68 6.00 7.31 -7.64
N PRO A 69 6.73 7.12 -8.76
CA PRO A 69 6.59 7.95 -9.94
C PRO A 69 5.22 7.79 -10.62
N GLN A 70 4.42 6.79 -10.22
CA GLN A 70 3.04 6.58 -10.68
C GLN A 70 2.03 7.60 -10.11
N HIS A 71 2.47 8.52 -9.25
CA HIS A 71 1.65 9.65 -8.82
C HIS A 71 1.29 10.57 -10.02
N GLY A 72 0.12 11.17 -9.99
CA GLY A 72 -0.36 12.00 -11.09
C GLY A 72 -1.78 12.50 -10.86
N PRO A 73 -2.25 13.48 -11.66
CA PRO A 73 -3.59 14.03 -11.53
C PRO A 73 -4.66 12.97 -11.84
N GLY A 74 -5.84 13.12 -11.23
CA GLY A 74 -6.99 12.23 -11.46
C GLY A 74 -6.99 10.95 -10.62
N ARG A 75 -8.00 10.11 -10.86
CA ARG A 75 -8.20 8.86 -10.10
C ARG A 75 -7.08 7.87 -10.40
N LYS A 76 -6.69 7.08 -9.41
CA LYS A 76 -5.56 6.14 -9.53
C LYS A 76 -5.80 5.09 -10.63
N HIS A 77 -6.98 4.49 -10.64
CA HIS A 77 -7.36 3.44 -11.59
C HIS A 77 -7.56 3.92 -13.04
N THR A 78 -7.56 5.23 -13.29
CA THR A 78 -7.67 5.78 -14.66
C THR A 78 -6.32 6.18 -15.24
N ARG A 79 -5.23 6.01 -14.48
CA ARG A 79 -3.88 6.36 -14.89
C ARG A 79 -3.10 5.10 -15.26
N PRO A 80 -2.16 5.18 -16.20
CA PRO A 80 -1.21 4.11 -16.42
C PRO A 80 -0.33 3.95 -15.18
N ILE A 81 -0.24 2.74 -14.64
CA ILE A 81 0.62 2.37 -13.51
C ILE A 81 1.76 1.53 -14.09
N ARG A 82 2.71 2.20 -14.73
CA ARG A 82 3.89 1.54 -15.31
C ARG A 82 5.03 1.56 -14.29
N LEU A 83 5.64 0.41 -14.08
CA LEU A 83 6.85 0.31 -13.29
C LEU A 83 8.02 0.92 -14.06
N GLU A 84 8.84 1.73 -13.38
CA GLU A 84 10.16 2.08 -13.87
C GLU A 84 11.07 0.83 -13.89
N PRO A 85 12.13 0.79 -14.71
CA PRO A 85 12.99 -0.40 -14.84
C PRO A 85 13.55 -0.90 -13.50
N TRP A 86 13.88 0.01 -12.59
CA TRP A 86 14.36 -0.34 -11.26
C TRP A 86 13.26 -0.94 -10.37
N GLN A 87 12.01 -0.47 -10.49
CA GLN A 87 10.87 -1.03 -9.77
C GLN A 87 10.58 -2.45 -10.26
N GLU A 88 10.64 -2.66 -11.57
CA GLU A 88 10.44 -3.97 -12.17
C GLU A 88 11.51 -4.97 -11.70
N ALA A 89 12.78 -4.56 -11.65
CA ALA A 89 13.86 -5.39 -11.12
C ALA A 89 13.65 -5.77 -9.65
N LEU A 90 13.15 -4.85 -8.82
CA LEU A 90 12.83 -5.13 -7.42
C LEU A 90 11.65 -6.09 -7.27
N VAL A 91 10.57 -5.87 -8.03
CA VAL A 91 9.38 -6.75 -8.02
C VAL A 91 9.76 -8.17 -8.45
N LYS A 92 10.58 -8.32 -9.50
CA LYS A 92 11.07 -9.62 -9.96
C LYS A 92 11.97 -10.33 -8.95
N ARG A 93 12.72 -9.58 -8.13
CA ARG A 93 13.60 -10.15 -7.11
C ARG A 93 12.84 -10.62 -5.86
N ALA A 94 11.70 -10.02 -5.55
CA ALA A 94 10.90 -10.32 -4.36
C ALA A 94 9.40 -10.43 -4.68
N PRO A 95 9.00 -11.38 -5.56
CA PRO A 95 7.62 -11.47 -6.04
C PRO A 95 6.62 -11.83 -4.93
N GLU A 96 7.01 -12.70 -3.98
CA GLU A 96 6.15 -13.09 -2.87
C GLU A 96 5.87 -11.92 -1.91
N ASP A 97 6.89 -11.12 -1.59
CA ASP A 97 6.74 -9.93 -0.74
C ASP A 97 5.90 -8.86 -1.44
N PHE A 98 6.05 -8.73 -2.76
CA PHE A 98 5.24 -7.84 -3.57
C PHE A 98 3.76 -8.25 -3.55
N VAL A 99 3.44 -9.52 -3.86
CA VAL A 99 2.07 -10.04 -3.82
C VAL A 99 1.47 -9.95 -2.42
N ARG A 100 2.24 -10.29 -1.38
CA ARG A 100 1.80 -10.12 0.02
C ARG A 100 1.45 -8.65 0.31
N GLY A 101 2.29 -7.74 -0.16
CA GLY A 101 2.06 -6.29 -0.05
C GLY A 101 0.75 -5.85 -0.72
N LEU A 102 0.47 -6.35 -1.92
CA LEU A 102 -0.76 -6.08 -2.66
C LEU A 102 -2.00 -6.65 -1.94
N ILE A 103 -1.90 -7.86 -1.39
CA ILE A 103 -2.98 -8.47 -0.61
C ILE A 103 -3.25 -7.68 0.68
N HIS A 104 -2.22 -7.14 1.32
CA HIS A 104 -2.37 -6.37 2.56
C HIS A 104 -2.97 -4.98 2.34
N SER A 105 -2.83 -4.40 1.15
CA SER A 105 -3.44 -3.10 0.83
C SER A 105 -4.76 -3.25 0.10
N ASP A 106 -4.78 -3.92 -1.05
CA ASP A 106 -5.91 -3.92 -2.00
C ASP A 106 -6.66 -5.26 -1.97
N GLY A 107 -6.17 -6.19 -1.16
CA GLY A 107 -6.82 -7.44 -0.87
C GLY A 107 -7.67 -7.38 0.40
N CYS A 108 -8.56 -8.35 0.53
CA CYS A 108 -9.33 -8.63 1.73
C CYS A 108 -8.90 -9.98 2.28
N ARG A 109 -8.42 -10.00 3.52
CA ARG A 109 -8.24 -11.23 4.29
C ARG A 109 -9.47 -11.48 5.14
N VAL A 110 -10.09 -12.65 4.99
CA VAL A 110 -11.24 -13.06 5.79
C VAL A 110 -10.99 -14.42 6.44
N ILE A 111 -11.51 -14.60 7.64
CA ILE A 111 -11.64 -15.92 8.24
C ILE A 111 -13.00 -16.44 7.80
N ALA A 112 -13.01 -17.37 6.86
CA ALA A 112 -14.22 -18.06 6.44
C ALA A 112 -14.52 -19.20 7.39
N ASP A 113 -15.80 -19.42 7.68
CA ASP A 113 -16.28 -20.53 8.49
C ASP A 113 -17.23 -21.36 7.65
N ASP A 114 -16.72 -22.45 7.08
CA ASP A 114 -17.50 -23.37 6.27
C ASP A 114 -18.02 -24.49 7.18
N ARG A 115 -19.16 -24.25 7.83
CA ARG A 115 -19.86 -25.23 8.69
C ARG A 115 -18.99 -25.73 9.87
N GLY A 116 -18.28 -24.82 10.54
CA GLY A 116 -17.42 -25.11 11.70
C GLY A 116 -15.94 -25.29 11.34
N VAL A 117 -15.59 -25.34 10.05
CA VAL A 117 -14.21 -25.40 9.59
C VAL A 117 -13.73 -23.99 9.26
N LYS A 118 -12.88 -23.45 10.12
CA LYS A 118 -12.27 -22.12 9.92
C LYS A 118 -11.12 -22.21 8.93
N SER A 119 -11.16 -21.38 7.89
CA SER A 119 -10.07 -21.22 6.93
C SER A 119 -9.75 -19.75 6.70
N ILE A 120 -8.50 -19.44 6.39
CA ILE A 120 -8.09 -18.09 5.99
C ILE A 120 -8.24 -18.00 4.47
N ARG A 121 -9.05 -17.05 4.00
CA ARG A 121 -9.20 -16.75 2.58
C ARG A 121 -8.66 -15.37 2.28
N TYR A 122 -7.97 -15.28 1.16
CA TYR A 122 -7.47 -14.04 0.60
C TYR A 122 -8.23 -13.76 -0.69
N HIS A 123 -8.83 -12.59 -0.75
CA HIS A 123 -9.47 -12.07 -1.95
C HIS A 123 -8.65 -10.88 -2.43
N PHE A 124 -8.36 -10.81 -3.72
CA PHE A 124 -7.68 -9.65 -4.29
C PHE A 124 -8.54 -9.07 -5.41
N SER A 125 -8.77 -7.76 -5.38
CA SER A 125 -9.56 -7.06 -6.39
C SER A 125 -8.93 -5.71 -6.69
N ASN A 126 -8.17 -5.62 -7.78
CA ASN A 126 -7.67 -4.34 -8.29
C ASN A 126 -8.43 -3.89 -9.53
N ARG A 127 -8.71 -2.58 -9.62
CA ARG A 127 -9.35 -1.98 -10.79
C ARG A 127 -8.36 -1.54 -11.88
N SER A 128 -7.06 -1.52 -11.59
CA SER A 128 -6.02 -1.23 -12.58
C SER A 128 -5.63 -2.51 -13.30
N ASP A 129 -5.84 -2.54 -14.62
CA ASP A 129 -5.38 -3.66 -15.48
C ASP A 129 -3.85 -3.79 -15.46
N ASP A 130 -3.13 -2.66 -15.37
CA ASP A 130 -1.67 -2.66 -15.25
C ASP A 130 -1.20 -3.39 -13.98
N ILE A 131 -1.84 -3.15 -12.83
CA ILE A 131 -1.50 -3.87 -11.58
C ILE A 131 -1.83 -5.36 -11.69
N ARG A 132 -2.95 -5.70 -12.34
CA ARG A 132 -3.34 -7.10 -12.56
C ARG A 132 -2.37 -7.85 -13.49
N ALA A 133 -1.63 -7.15 -14.33
CA ALA A 133 -0.63 -7.74 -15.22
C ALA A 133 0.74 -7.99 -14.54
N LEU A 134 0.91 -7.60 -13.26
CA LEU A 134 2.18 -7.75 -12.53
C LEU A 134 2.32 -9.09 -11.79
N TYR A 135 1.30 -9.95 -11.78
CA TYR A 135 1.31 -11.24 -11.08
C TYR A 135 0.49 -12.32 -11.81
#